data_AF-A0A7K2YWE9-F1
#
_entry.id   AF-A0A7K2YWE9-F1
#
_cell.length_a   1.000
_cell.length_b   1.000
_cell.length_c   1.000
_cell.angle_alpha   90.00
_cell.angle_beta   90.00
_cell.angle_gamma   90.00
#
_symmetry.space_group_name_H-M   'P 1'
#
loop_
_entity.id
_entity.type
_entity.pdbx_description
1 polymer ?
#
loop_
_entity_poly.entity_id
_entity_poly.type
_entity_poly.pdbx_seq_one_letter_code
_entity_poly.pdbx_strand_id
1 'polypeptide(L)'
;MTRIRPQARTVWLTDLDAIPDRLATAVTSALEFVEEHLAIETSFTATLRDLGVVVCEEHELSLGFSRVIESEVVRRMTAAGGAFPPPLISRDTDYEAIQEIEALPTVLQKALAATAITQLRANTNPLPSTRARIAGPDRSPEAAPTGPQSVAGNPALVPGALSRRGR
;
A
#
# COMPACT_ATOMS: atom_id res chain seq x y z
N MET A 1 -23.32 14.55 -40.32
CA MET A 1 -22.16 13.76 -39.87
C MET A 1 -21.52 14.47 -38.69
N THR A 2 -21.91 14.10 -37.48
CA THR A 2 -21.37 14.69 -36.25
C THR A 2 -19.97 14.13 -36.02
N ARG A 3 -18.93 14.95 -36.20
CA ARG A 3 -17.57 14.56 -35.85
C ARG A 3 -17.48 14.47 -34.33
N ILE A 4 -17.52 13.26 -33.80
CA ILE A 4 -17.17 12.99 -32.40
C ILE A 4 -15.69 13.37 -32.28
N ARG A 5 -15.39 14.50 -31.63
CA ARG A 5 -14.00 14.79 -31.23
C ARG A 5 -13.66 13.77 -30.13
N PRO A 6 -12.59 12.97 -30.28
CA PRO A 6 -12.15 12.11 -29.19
C PRO A 6 -11.86 13.00 -27.98
N GLN A 7 -12.45 12.66 -26.83
CA GLN A 7 -12.13 13.34 -25.58
C GLN A 7 -10.64 13.18 -25.31
N ALA A 8 -9.98 14.27 -24.91
CA ALA A 8 -8.59 14.23 -24.49
C ALA A 8 -8.48 13.30 -23.28
N ARG A 9 -7.95 12.09 -23.48
CA ARG A 9 -7.74 11.12 -22.41
C ARG A 9 -6.49 11.54 -21.64
N THR A 10 -6.62 11.65 -20.31
CA THR A 10 -5.46 11.82 -19.44
C THR A 10 -4.56 10.59 -19.53
N VAL A 11 -3.27 10.82 -19.77
CA VAL A 11 -2.24 9.78 -19.78
C VAL A 11 -1.52 9.76 -18.43
N TRP A 12 -1.44 8.57 -17.84
CA TRP A 12 -0.77 8.33 -16.56
C TRP A 12 0.62 7.74 -16.77
N LEU A 13 1.52 7.97 -15.81
CA LEU A 13 2.84 7.34 -15.84
C LEU A 13 2.71 5.81 -15.80
N THR A 14 1.75 5.30 -15.02
CA THR A 14 1.50 3.86 -14.89
C THR A 14 0.93 3.19 -16.14
N ASP A 15 0.50 3.97 -17.13
CA ASP A 15 -0.15 3.46 -18.36
C ASP A 15 0.84 3.33 -19.53
N LEU A 16 2.11 3.70 -19.33
CA LEU A 16 3.11 3.68 -20.39
C LEU A 16 3.80 2.32 -20.47
N ASP A 17 3.63 1.62 -21.61
CA ASP A 17 4.16 0.27 -21.86
C ASP A 17 5.69 0.14 -21.72
N ALA A 18 6.43 1.26 -21.82
CA ALA A 18 7.88 1.30 -21.73
C ALA A 18 8.41 1.51 -20.30
N ILE A 19 7.52 1.62 -19.30
CA ILE A 19 7.91 1.99 -17.94
C ILE A 19 8.16 0.74 -17.08
N PRO A 20 9.26 0.72 -16.27
CA PRO A 20 9.51 -0.40 -15.37
C PRO A 20 8.37 -0.59 -14.38
N ASP A 21 7.96 -1.84 -14.13
CA ASP A 21 6.94 -2.19 -13.12
C ASP A 21 7.23 -1.56 -11.74
N ARG A 22 8.53 -1.46 -11.40
CA ARG A 22 9.00 -0.82 -10.17
C ARG A 22 8.56 0.65 -10.05
N LEU A 23 8.47 1.38 -11.17
CA LEU A 23 8.01 2.77 -11.16
C LEU A 23 6.50 2.86 -10.92
N ALA A 24 5.70 1.91 -11.43
CA ALA A 24 4.27 1.85 -11.14
C ALA A 24 3.99 1.52 -9.68
N THR A 25 4.75 0.58 -9.10
CA THR A 25 4.70 0.28 -7.67
C THR A 25 5.13 1.48 -6.84
N ALA A 26 6.22 2.16 -7.23
CA ALA A 26 6.70 3.37 -6.57
C ALA A 26 5.64 4.48 -6.53
N VAL A 27 4.89 4.72 -7.61
CA VAL A 27 3.78 5.70 -7.61
C VAL A 27 2.68 5.32 -6.61
N THR A 28 2.40 4.02 -6.47
CA THR A 28 1.41 3.54 -5.50
C THR A 28 1.92 3.77 -4.07
N SER A 29 3.13 3.32 -3.77
CA SER A 29 3.79 3.55 -2.47
C SER A 29 3.91 5.03 -2.13
N ALA A 30 4.12 5.88 -3.14
CA ALA A 30 4.23 7.32 -2.95
C ALA A 30 2.90 7.94 -2.48
N LEU A 31 1.77 7.51 -3.05
CA LEU A 31 0.46 7.98 -2.60
C LEU A 31 0.12 7.48 -1.19
N GLU A 32 0.49 6.24 -0.87
CA GLU A 32 0.33 5.66 0.48
C GLU A 32 1.17 6.44 1.51
N PHE A 33 2.43 6.74 1.16
CA PHE A 33 3.30 7.56 1.99
C PHE A 33 2.67 8.93 2.27
N VAL A 34 2.12 9.60 1.26
CA VAL A 34 1.45 10.90 1.44
C VAL A 34 0.25 10.78 2.37
N GLU A 35 -0.62 9.78 2.18
CA GLU A 35 -1.79 9.56 3.04
C GLU A 35 -1.39 9.36 4.51
N GLU A 36 -0.33 8.60 4.76
CA GLU A 36 0.19 8.30 6.10
C GLU A 36 0.86 9.51 6.75
N HIS A 37 1.74 10.22 6.03
CA HIS A 37 2.55 11.31 6.60
C HIS A 37 1.75 12.59 6.82
N LEU A 38 0.71 12.84 6.02
CA LEU A 38 -0.25 13.91 6.31
C LEU A 38 -0.98 13.73 7.66
N ALA A 39 -0.93 12.55 8.29
CA ALA A 39 -1.52 12.30 9.60
C ALA A 39 -0.67 12.79 10.78
N ILE A 40 0.62 13.08 10.57
CA ILE A 40 1.62 13.29 11.64
C ILE A 40 2.01 14.79 11.77
N GLU A 41 1.17 15.70 11.27
CA GLU A 41 1.34 17.18 11.34
C GLU A 41 2.29 17.81 10.29
N THR A 42 2.57 17.12 9.18
CA THR A 42 3.37 17.67 8.07
C THR A 42 2.50 18.33 7.00
N SER A 43 2.98 19.45 6.42
CA SER A 43 2.34 20.09 5.26
C SER A 43 2.50 19.25 4.01
N PHE A 44 1.60 19.38 3.03
CA PHE A 44 1.64 18.59 1.79
C PHE A 44 2.95 18.80 1.02
N THR A 45 3.40 20.04 0.93
CA THR A 45 4.67 20.43 0.30
C THR A 45 5.89 19.83 1.01
N ALA A 46 5.86 19.74 2.34
CA ALA A 46 6.94 19.11 3.09
C ALA A 46 6.95 17.60 2.81
N THR A 47 5.78 16.96 2.83
CA THR A 47 5.62 15.54 2.51
C THR A 47 6.15 15.23 1.10
N LEU A 48 5.82 16.04 0.09
CA LEU A 48 6.29 15.85 -1.29
C LEU A 48 7.81 15.99 -1.44
N ARG A 49 8.46 16.86 -0.66
CA ARG A 49 9.90 17.10 -0.77
C ARG A 49 10.73 15.86 -0.46
N ASP A 50 10.30 15.11 0.55
CA ASP A 50 11.04 13.94 1.03
C ASP A 50 10.57 12.65 0.31
N LEU A 51 9.32 12.66 -0.19
CA LEU A 51 8.67 11.56 -0.89
C LEU A 51 9.51 10.95 -2.00
N GLY A 52 9.97 11.78 -2.95
CA GLY A 52 10.64 11.30 -4.15
C GLY A 52 11.92 10.55 -3.83
N VAL A 53 12.68 11.01 -2.83
CA VAL A 53 13.93 10.37 -2.40
C VAL A 53 13.62 9.04 -1.70
N VAL A 54 12.72 9.06 -0.71
CA VAL A 54 12.36 7.87 0.07
C VAL A 54 11.87 6.74 -0.83
N VAL A 55 10.93 7.05 -1.74
CA VAL A 55 10.34 6.05 -2.63
C VAL A 55 11.35 5.58 -3.68
N CYS A 56 12.21 6.46 -4.20
CA CYS A 56 13.26 6.02 -5.12
C CYS A 56 14.21 5.03 -4.44
N GLU A 57 14.61 5.28 -3.20
CA GLU A 57 15.47 4.38 -2.42
C GLU A 57 14.77 3.04 -2.13
N GLU A 58 13.52 3.08 -1.68
CA GLU A 58 12.72 1.88 -1.36
C GLU A 58 12.56 0.95 -2.56
N HIS A 59 12.39 1.50 -3.76
CA HIS A 59 12.10 0.74 -4.99
C HIS A 59 13.32 0.56 -5.91
N GLU A 60 14.53 0.85 -5.41
CA GLU A 60 15.80 0.76 -6.17
C GLU A 60 15.76 1.53 -7.51
N LEU A 61 15.13 2.70 -7.51
CA LEU A 61 15.02 3.58 -8.68
C LEU A 61 16.13 4.64 -8.65
N SER A 62 16.54 5.11 -9.83
CA SER A 62 17.40 6.29 -9.91
C SER A 62 16.71 7.50 -9.30
N LEU A 63 17.44 8.31 -8.52
CA LEU A 63 16.96 9.60 -8.00
C LEU A 63 16.49 10.57 -9.11
N GLY A 64 16.88 10.33 -10.37
CA GLY A 64 16.33 11.06 -11.52
C GLY A 64 14.80 10.92 -11.68
N PHE A 65 14.19 9.92 -11.06
CA PHE A 65 12.74 9.71 -11.06
C PHE A 65 12.00 10.46 -9.93
N SER A 66 12.67 11.05 -8.93
CA SER A 66 11.99 11.66 -7.78
C SER A 66 10.95 12.71 -8.23
N ARG A 67 11.36 13.64 -9.09
CA ARG A 67 10.48 14.68 -9.63
C ARG A 67 9.33 14.14 -10.47
N VAL A 68 9.55 13.02 -11.15
CA VAL A 68 8.53 12.34 -11.95
C VAL A 68 7.47 11.73 -11.04
N ILE A 69 7.90 11.07 -9.96
CA ILE A 69 7.02 10.47 -8.94
C ILE A 69 6.23 11.57 -8.22
N GLU A 70 6.90 12.62 -7.74
CA GLU A 70 6.28 13.78 -7.09
C GLU A 70 5.19 14.40 -7.99
N SER A 71 5.51 14.63 -9.26
CA SER A 71 4.57 15.23 -10.21
C SER A 71 3.39 14.30 -10.51
N GLU A 72 3.61 12.98 -10.62
CA GLU A 72 2.54 12.01 -10.82
C GLU A 72 1.60 11.93 -9.60
N VAL A 73 2.14 12.03 -8.38
CA VAL A 73 1.32 12.11 -7.15
C VAL A 73 0.42 13.33 -7.18
N VAL A 74 0.96 14.52 -7.47
CA VAL A 74 0.18 15.76 -7.58
C VAL A 74 -0.91 15.61 -8.63
N ARG A 75 -0.57 15.14 -9.84
CA ARG A 75 -1.53 14.93 -10.94
C ARG A 75 -2.69 14.01 -10.55
N ARG A 76 -2.40 12.94 -9.81
CA ARG A 76 -3.43 11.99 -9.37
C ARG A 76 -4.32 12.59 -8.29
N MET A 77 -3.76 13.34 -7.35
CA MET A 77 -4.55 14.02 -6.32
C MET A 77 -5.42 15.14 -6.92
N THR A 78 -4.90 15.91 -7.88
CA THR A 78 -5.68 16.89 -8.67
C THR A 78 -6.86 16.24 -9.38
N ALA A 79 -6.63 15.11 -10.06
CA ALA A 79 -7.69 14.36 -10.74
C ALA A 79 -8.69 13.72 -9.77
N ALA A 80 -8.24 13.26 -8.60
CA ALA A 80 -9.11 12.78 -7.53
C ALA A 80 -10.04 13.89 -7.00
N GLY A 81 -9.61 15.15 -7.05
CA GLY A 81 -10.43 16.33 -6.76
C GLY A 81 -11.39 16.72 -7.90
N GLY A 82 -11.40 15.99 -9.02
CA GLY A 82 -12.26 16.27 -10.17
C GLY A 82 -11.72 17.35 -11.12
N ALA A 83 -10.49 17.84 -10.91
CA ALA A 83 -9.84 18.79 -11.79
C ALA A 83 -9.10 18.09 -12.94
N PHE A 84 -8.84 18.82 -14.03
CA PHE A 84 -8.04 18.29 -15.14
C PHE A 84 -6.55 18.39 -14.80
N PRO A 85 -5.83 17.27 -14.66
CA PRO A 85 -4.42 17.34 -14.29
C PRO A 85 -3.57 17.83 -15.47
N PRO A 86 -2.40 18.44 -15.20
CA PRO A 86 -1.48 18.86 -16.25
C PRO A 86 -0.98 17.66 -17.08
N PRO A 87 -0.44 17.88 -18.29
CA PRO A 87 0.16 16.83 -19.10
C PRO A 87 1.35 16.17 -18.41
N LEU A 88 1.58 14.88 -18.68
CA LEU A 88 2.69 14.07 -18.13
C LEU A 88 4.08 14.69 -18.37
N ILE A 89 4.23 15.49 -19.43
CA ILE A 89 5.49 16.06 -19.90
C ILE A 89 5.79 17.45 -19.33
N SER A 90 4.98 17.95 -18.38
CA SER A 90 5.34 19.18 -17.67
C SER A 90 6.65 18.94 -16.92
N ARG A 91 7.71 19.66 -17.29
CA ARG A 91 9.02 19.55 -16.64
C ARG A 91 9.01 20.10 -15.22
N ASP A 92 8.04 20.95 -14.92
CA ASP A 92 7.89 21.58 -13.62
C ASP A 92 6.74 20.90 -12.88
N THR A 93 7.01 20.56 -11.62
CA THR A 93 5.96 20.18 -10.67
C THR A 93 4.93 21.32 -10.63
N ASP A 94 3.66 20.98 -10.77
CA ASP A 94 2.58 21.95 -10.85
C ASP A 94 2.38 22.63 -9.49
N TYR A 95 3.04 23.77 -9.32
CA TYR A 95 3.01 24.55 -8.08
C TYR A 95 1.63 25.12 -7.77
N GLU A 96 0.82 25.40 -8.80
CA GLU A 96 -0.56 25.85 -8.62
C GLU A 96 -1.40 24.73 -8.01
N ALA A 97 -1.33 23.52 -8.62
CA ALA A 97 -2.00 22.34 -8.08
C ALA A 97 -1.54 21.98 -6.66
N ILE A 98 -0.23 22.12 -6.36
CA ILE A 98 0.28 21.91 -5.00
C ILE A 98 -0.35 22.90 -4.02
N GLN A 99 -0.38 24.20 -4.37
CA GLN A 99 -0.95 25.23 -3.49
C GLN A 99 -2.45 25.02 -3.28
N GLU A 100 -3.18 24.62 -4.32
CA GLU A 100 -4.60 24.29 -4.21
C GLU A 100 -4.85 23.13 -3.25
N ILE A 101 -4.06 22.04 -3.36
CA ILE A 101 -4.15 20.90 -2.45
C ILE A 101 -3.76 21.30 -1.02
N GLU A 102 -2.65 22.04 -0.86
CA GLU A 102 -2.15 22.52 0.43
C GLU A 102 -3.16 23.41 1.16
N ALA A 103 -3.91 24.22 0.43
CA ALA A 103 -4.94 25.11 1.00
C ALA A 103 -6.14 24.35 1.58
N LEU A 104 -6.32 23.07 1.24
CA LEU A 104 -7.38 22.24 1.78
C LEU A 104 -7.08 21.84 3.23
N PRO A 105 -8.10 21.67 4.08
CA PRO A 105 -7.95 20.97 5.35
C PRO A 105 -7.27 19.61 5.17
N THR A 106 -6.37 19.23 6.08
CA THR A 106 -5.62 17.97 6.03
C THR A 106 -6.52 16.74 5.82
N VAL A 107 -7.73 16.72 6.41
CA VAL A 107 -8.71 15.64 6.21
C VAL A 107 -9.11 15.49 4.73
N LEU A 108 -9.27 16.60 4.01
CA LEU A 108 -9.56 16.57 2.58
C LEU A 108 -8.34 16.19 1.77
N GLN A 109 -7.13 16.65 2.14
CA GLN A 109 -5.89 16.21 1.49
C GLN A 109 -5.73 14.68 1.57
N LYS A 110 -5.97 14.09 2.75
CA LYS A 110 -5.97 12.62 2.93
C LYS A 110 -7.05 11.94 2.11
N ALA A 111 -8.26 12.50 2.06
CA ALA A 111 -9.34 11.95 1.24
C ALA A 111 -8.99 11.97 -0.26
N LEU A 112 -8.29 13.00 -0.74
CA LEU A 112 -7.77 13.07 -2.11
C LEU A 112 -6.73 11.98 -2.36
N ALA A 113 -5.77 11.78 -1.46
CA ALA A 113 -4.77 10.72 -1.57
C ALA A 113 -5.43 9.33 -1.60
N ALA A 114 -6.34 9.03 -0.67
CA ALA A 114 -7.08 7.76 -0.62
C ALA A 114 -7.93 7.52 -1.89
N THR A 115 -8.55 8.58 -2.42
CA THR A 115 -9.31 8.53 -3.67
C THR A 115 -8.39 8.25 -4.86
N ALA A 116 -7.25 8.93 -4.93
CA ALA A 116 -6.23 8.70 -5.95
C ALA A 116 -5.69 7.26 -5.94
N ILE A 117 -5.43 6.68 -4.75
CA ILE A 117 -5.04 5.27 -4.57
C ILE A 117 -6.14 4.34 -5.09
N THR A 118 -7.40 4.61 -4.72
CA THR A 118 -8.55 3.81 -5.15
C THR A 118 -8.70 3.82 -6.67
N GLN A 119 -8.61 5.01 -7.28
CA GLN A 119 -8.67 5.17 -8.73
C GLN A 119 -7.49 4.49 -9.44
N LEU A 120 -6.28 4.62 -8.89
CA LEU A 120 -5.09 3.92 -9.42
C LEU A 120 -5.34 2.41 -9.43
N ARG A 121 -5.67 1.82 -8.27
CA ARG A 121 -5.89 0.36 -8.14
C ARG A 121 -7.10 -0.16 -8.93
N ALA A 122 -8.10 0.67 -9.21
CA ALA A 122 -9.22 0.28 -10.06
C ALA A 122 -8.82 0.21 -11.55
N ASN A 123 -7.84 1.00 -11.97
CA ASN A 123 -7.36 1.08 -13.35
C ASN A 123 -6.20 0.11 -13.61
N THR A 124 -5.41 -0.23 -12.59
CA THR A 124 -4.45 -1.33 -12.66
C THR A 124 -5.21 -2.63 -12.39
N ASN A 125 -5.38 -3.48 -13.42
CA ASN A 125 -5.94 -4.82 -13.29
C ASN A 125 -5.37 -5.49 -12.02
N PRO A 126 -6.18 -6.06 -11.11
CA PRO A 126 -5.67 -6.47 -9.81
C PRO A 126 -4.69 -7.63 -9.99
N LEU A 127 -3.40 -7.33 -9.90
CA LEU A 127 -2.44 -8.36 -9.52
C LEU A 127 -2.82 -8.79 -8.10
N PRO A 128 -2.91 -10.11 -7.84
CA PRO A 128 -3.30 -10.61 -6.53
C PRO A 128 -2.34 -10.03 -5.48
N SER A 129 -2.92 -9.28 -4.55
CA SER A 129 -2.19 -8.65 -3.46
C SER A 129 -1.45 -9.72 -2.67
N THR A 130 -0.12 -9.66 -2.70
CA THR A 130 0.75 -10.47 -1.84
C THR A 130 0.73 -9.93 -0.40
N ARG A 131 -0.46 -9.60 0.12
CA ARG A 131 -0.70 -9.20 1.51
C ARG A 131 -1.54 -10.21 2.26
N ALA A 132 -1.45 -11.48 1.85
CA ALA A 132 -1.89 -12.64 2.60
C ALA A 132 -0.68 -13.54 2.93
N ARG A 133 0.29 -13.03 3.70
CA ARG A 133 1.28 -13.90 4.34
C ARG A 133 1.89 -13.31 5.61
N ILE A 134 1.03 -12.81 6.50
CA ILE A 134 1.29 -12.85 7.94
C ILE A 134 0.01 -13.33 8.63
N ALA A 135 -0.42 -14.54 8.27
CA ALA A 135 -1.16 -15.38 9.20
C ALA A 135 -0.12 -16.29 9.83
N GLY A 136 0.18 -16.04 11.11
CA GLY A 136 1.00 -16.91 11.92
C GLY A 136 0.45 -18.34 11.93
N PRO A 137 1.31 -19.33 12.20
CA PRO A 137 1.05 -20.72 11.89
C PRO A 137 0.02 -21.33 12.83
N ASP A 138 -0.73 -22.27 12.25
CA ASP A 138 -1.18 -23.49 12.92
C ASP A 138 -2.34 -23.38 13.93
N ARG A 139 -3.57 -23.45 13.41
CA ARG A 139 -4.69 -24.13 14.08
C ARG A 139 -5.60 -24.81 13.05
N SER A 140 -5.31 -26.06 12.74
CA SER A 140 -6.32 -27.00 12.23
C SER A 140 -7.47 -27.11 13.25
N PRO A 141 -8.74 -26.96 12.87
CA PRO A 141 -9.86 -27.41 13.68
C PRO A 141 -10.28 -28.79 13.15
N GLU A 142 -9.69 -29.86 13.69
CA GLU A 142 -10.21 -31.21 13.42
C GLU A 142 -10.61 -31.92 14.72
N ALA A 143 -11.93 -31.98 14.87
CA ALA A 143 -12.78 -32.99 15.50
C ALA A 143 -12.52 -33.47 16.96
N ALA A 144 -13.64 -33.51 17.69
CA ALA A 144 -13.78 -33.86 19.10
C ALA A 144 -13.36 -35.31 19.46
N PRO A 145 -12.88 -35.56 20.69
CA PRO A 145 -12.59 -36.90 21.17
C PRO A 145 -13.87 -37.65 21.59
N THR A 146 -14.11 -38.80 20.96
CA THR A 146 -15.04 -39.83 21.45
C THR A 146 -14.22 -40.81 22.29
N GLY A 147 -14.50 -40.92 23.59
CA GLY A 147 -13.94 -42.00 24.44
C GLY A 147 -14.72 -43.32 24.29
N PRO A 148 -14.51 -44.31 25.16
CA PRO A 148 -13.27 -44.97 25.57
C PRO A 148 -13.27 -46.46 25.11
N GLN A 149 -12.10 -47.06 24.88
CA GLN A 149 -11.96 -48.52 24.86
C GLN A 149 -10.68 -48.99 25.56
N SER A 150 -10.81 -50.17 26.13
CA SER A 150 -10.14 -50.67 27.32
C SER A 150 -9.38 -51.97 27.00
N VAL A 151 -8.50 -52.33 27.93
CA VAL A 151 -7.92 -53.65 28.23
C VAL A 151 -6.76 -54.18 27.36
N ALA A 152 -5.60 -54.34 28.02
CA ALA A 152 -4.93 -55.64 28.28
C ALA A 152 -3.43 -55.59 27.97
N GLY A 153 -2.60 -55.84 29.01
CA GLY A 153 -1.20 -56.23 28.81
C GLY A 153 -0.22 -55.68 29.84
N ASN A 154 -0.39 -56.01 31.12
CA ASN A 154 0.69 -55.96 32.12
C ASN A 154 1.02 -57.43 32.46
N PRO A 155 2.27 -57.81 32.80
CA PRO A 155 2.68 -57.57 34.18
C PRO A 155 4.18 -57.37 34.45
N ALA A 156 4.39 -56.85 35.66
CA ALA A 156 5.45 -57.14 36.62
C ALA A 156 6.82 -56.46 36.46
N LEU A 157 7.11 -55.51 37.37
CA LEU A 157 8.05 -55.74 38.47
C LEU A 157 7.94 -54.61 39.52
N VAL A 158 7.48 -54.97 40.72
CA VAL A 158 7.62 -54.26 42.01
C VAL A 158 8.27 -55.33 42.93
N PRO A 159 9.17 -55.02 43.88
CA PRO A 159 8.83 -54.20 45.05
C PRO A 159 9.98 -53.37 45.68
N GLY A 160 9.63 -52.30 46.39
CA GLY A 160 10.56 -51.61 47.28
C GLY A 160 9.89 -50.46 48.03
N ALA A 161 9.48 -50.72 49.27
CA ALA A 161 8.71 -49.83 50.12
C ALA A 161 9.56 -48.83 50.95
N LEU A 162 8.89 -47.78 51.42
CA LEU A 162 8.98 -47.09 52.74
C LEU A 162 9.30 -45.58 52.75
N SER A 163 8.27 -44.79 53.10
CA SER A 163 8.21 -43.84 54.22
C SER A 163 9.44 -42.98 54.60
N ARG A 164 9.32 -41.64 54.53
CA ARG A 164 9.14 -40.69 55.68
C ARG A 164 9.52 -39.23 55.36
N ARG A 165 8.64 -38.31 55.80
CA ARG A 165 8.83 -36.99 56.45
C ARG A 165 9.93 -36.03 55.97
N GLY A 166 9.48 -34.85 55.52
CA GLY A 166 9.58 -33.61 56.30
C GLY A 166 10.90 -32.82 56.25
N ARG A 167 10.81 -31.60 55.73
CA ARG A 167 11.26 -30.36 56.38
C ARG A 167 10.49 -29.17 55.82
#